data_AF-A0A497MHI9-F1
#
_entry.id   AF-A0A497MHI9-F1
#
_cell.length_a   1.000
_cell.length_b   1.000
_cell.length_c   1.000
_cell.angle_alpha   90.00
_cell.angle_beta   90.00
_cell.angle_gamma   90.00
#
_symmetry.space_group_name_H-M   'P 1'
#
loop_
_entity.id
_entity.type
_entity.pdbx_description
1 polymer ?
#
loop_
_entity_poly.entity_id
_entity_poly.type
_entity_poly.pdbx_seq_one_letter_code
_entity_poly.pdbx_strand_id
1 'polypeptide(L)'
;MDSDPEICSVKRGEVSMLVEVRYDSGSFVLNVADRVGEQVSKVLPFKTVLNVWKEEVYFETPLALGEDFTPVTLIEPGRLYYWPPGRGFCVFYGVSQPYSEVYEIGEYVGVMFDLRGIEDGVEAEVSNHKPSGEFADIVERLRGLGYLCATPSYGGEKMVTASKTVDGFRIGFNVYVEEYGYHVECEPLYEFSNRFPTLPATLRLKKAVTQMSDTVRLDLNEDGWVTLTAFVKGLRDLDKTVNTLEHVYVEVLKTLLAGKI
;
A
#
# COMPACT_ATOMS: atom_id res chain seq x y z
N MET A 1 8.98 21.66 -31.82
CA MET A 1 8.32 20.41 -32.21
C MET A 1 8.42 19.54 -30.97
N ASP A 2 7.57 19.83 -29.99
CA ASP A 2 7.53 19.11 -28.72
C ASP A 2 6.32 18.19 -28.80
N SER A 3 6.58 16.94 -29.14
CA SER A 3 5.70 15.84 -28.78
C SER A 3 6.41 15.10 -27.67
N ASP A 4 6.09 15.44 -26.42
CA ASP A 4 6.35 14.55 -25.29
C ASP A 4 5.75 13.19 -25.68
N PRO A 5 6.54 12.11 -25.70
CA PRO A 5 5.97 10.79 -25.86
C PRO A 5 5.05 10.57 -24.67
N GLU A 6 3.77 10.30 -24.93
CA GLU A 6 2.85 9.77 -23.93
C GLU A 6 3.52 8.56 -23.28
N ILE A 7 4.15 8.78 -22.12
CA ILE A 7 4.66 7.71 -21.28
C ILE A 7 3.42 6.90 -20.94
N CYS A 8 3.32 5.69 -21.50
CA CYS A 8 2.25 4.74 -21.26
C CYS A 8 2.35 4.24 -19.81
N SER A 9 2.03 5.13 -18.88
CA SER A 9 2.04 4.91 -17.43
C SER A 9 0.82 4.09 -17.03
N VAL A 10 0.96 3.24 -16.02
CA VAL A 10 -0.17 2.46 -15.52
C VAL A 10 -1.15 3.43 -14.86
N LYS A 11 -2.40 3.44 -15.34
CA LYS A 11 -3.50 4.20 -14.74
C LYS A 11 -3.63 3.83 -13.26
N ARG A 12 -3.53 4.82 -12.37
CA ARG A 12 -3.61 4.63 -10.92
C ARG A 12 -5.04 4.39 -10.46
N GLY A 13 -5.23 3.50 -9.49
CA GLY A 13 -6.52 3.32 -8.79
C GLY A 13 -7.60 2.56 -9.56
N GLU A 14 -7.33 2.15 -10.81
CA GLU A 14 -8.23 1.29 -11.57
C GLU A 14 -7.99 -0.18 -11.14
N VAL A 15 -9.00 -0.78 -10.51
CA VAL A 15 -8.95 -2.20 -10.14
C VAL A 15 -8.99 -3.02 -11.42
N SER A 16 -7.89 -3.72 -11.68
CA SER A 16 -7.73 -4.59 -12.85
C SER A 16 -7.75 -6.05 -12.37
N MET A 17 -6.59 -6.60 -12.03
CA MET A 17 -6.44 -7.97 -11.53
C MET A 17 -5.77 -7.98 -10.16
N LEU A 18 -6.43 -8.55 -9.15
CA LEU A 18 -5.83 -8.69 -7.82
C LEU A 18 -5.10 -10.03 -7.70
N VAL A 19 -3.83 -9.98 -7.29
CA VAL A 19 -2.96 -11.13 -7.08
C VAL A 19 -2.52 -11.16 -5.63
N GLU A 20 -2.72 -12.28 -4.95
CA GLU A 20 -2.29 -12.50 -3.56
C GLU A 20 -1.00 -13.28 -3.53
N VAL A 21 -0.04 -12.77 -2.75
CA VAL A 21 1.22 -13.45 -2.43
C VAL A 21 1.12 -13.91 -0.97
N ARG A 22 0.99 -15.22 -0.76
CA ARG A 22 0.81 -15.83 0.55
C ARG A 22 2.06 -16.55 1.01
N TYR A 23 2.46 -16.29 2.24
CA TYR A 23 3.58 -16.90 2.96
C TYR A 23 3.13 -17.32 4.37
N ASP A 24 4.01 -17.93 5.15
CA ASP A 24 3.62 -18.60 6.41
C ASP A 24 2.94 -17.68 7.44
N SER A 25 3.40 -16.43 7.58
CA SER A 25 2.87 -15.48 8.57
C SER A 25 1.78 -14.55 8.03
N GLY A 26 1.49 -14.58 6.73
CA GLY A 26 0.47 -13.72 6.14
C GLY A 26 0.42 -13.69 4.62
N SER A 27 -0.23 -12.67 4.07
CA SER A 27 -0.23 -12.41 2.65
C SER A 27 -0.32 -10.91 2.37
N PHE A 28 0.07 -10.52 1.16
CA PHE A 28 -0.18 -9.18 0.64
C PHE A 28 -0.79 -9.27 -0.76
N VAL A 29 -1.39 -8.17 -1.23
CA VAL A 29 -2.12 -8.14 -2.50
C VAL A 29 -1.60 -7.06 -3.43
N LEU A 30 -1.47 -7.44 -4.70
CA LEU A 30 -1.02 -6.59 -5.80
C LEU A 30 -2.19 -6.36 -6.75
N ASN A 31 -2.36 -5.11 -7.20
CA ASN A 31 -3.20 -4.75 -8.33
C ASN A 31 -2.34 -4.77 -9.60
N VAL A 32 -2.50 -5.80 -10.42
CA VAL A 32 -1.77 -6.04 -11.66
C VAL A 32 -2.53 -5.40 -12.81
N ALA A 33 -1.89 -4.46 -13.51
CA ALA A 33 -2.50 -3.68 -14.57
C ALA A 33 -3.03 -4.54 -15.73
N ASP A 34 -4.13 -4.11 -16.36
CA ASP A 34 -4.77 -4.85 -17.45
C ASP A 34 -3.82 -5.24 -18.59
N ARG A 35 -2.84 -4.37 -18.90
CA ARG A 35 -1.85 -4.60 -19.96
C ARG A 35 -0.98 -5.86 -19.78
N VAL A 36 -0.87 -6.36 -18.56
CA VAL A 36 -0.15 -7.60 -18.21
C VAL A 36 -1.05 -8.66 -17.57
N GLY A 37 -2.32 -8.34 -17.32
CA GLY A 37 -3.24 -9.21 -16.59
C GLY A 37 -3.44 -10.56 -17.26
N GLU A 38 -3.57 -10.60 -18.59
CA GLU A 38 -3.73 -11.87 -19.32
C GLU A 38 -2.50 -12.77 -19.16
N GLN A 39 -1.29 -12.22 -19.33
CA GLN A 39 -0.05 -12.97 -19.22
C GLN A 39 0.17 -13.48 -17.78
N VAL A 40 -0.14 -12.65 -16.78
CA VAL A 40 -0.07 -13.05 -15.37
C VAL A 40 -1.10 -14.15 -15.05
N SER A 41 -2.34 -14.01 -15.53
CA SER A 41 -3.39 -15.01 -15.27
C SER A 41 -3.04 -16.41 -15.79
N LYS A 42 -2.28 -16.51 -16.89
CA LYS A 42 -1.84 -17.78 -17.50
C LYS A 42 -0.79 -18.53 -16.67
N VAL A 43 -0.04 -17.84 -15.81
CA VAL A 43 1.01 -18.44 -14.98
C VAL A 43 0.58 -18.70 -13.54
N LEU A 44 -0.57 -18.16 -13.12
CA LEU A 44 -1.12 -18.40 -11.78
C LEU A 44 -1.86 -19.76 -11.70
N PRO A 45 -1.82 -20.45 -10.55
CA PRO A 45 -0.97 -20.16 -9.39
C PRO A 45 0.46 -20.69 -9.56
N PHE A 46 1.42 -20.11 -8.87
CA PHE A 46 2.80 -20.62 -8.81
C PHE A 46 3.44 -20.44 -7.43
N LYS A 47 4.47 -21.25 -7.15
CA LYS A 47 5.30 -21.12 -5.95
C LYS A 47 6.55 -20.31 -6.27
N THR A 48 7.04 -19.58 -5.28
CA THR A 48 8.24 -18.75 -5.37
C THR A 48 8.89 -18.57 -4.01
N VAL A 49 9.99 -17.82 -3.97
CA VAL A 49 10.67 -17.41 -2.75
C VAL A 49 10.70 -15.88 -2.71
N LEU A 50 10.24 -15.31 -1.61
CA LEU A 50 10.34 -13.88 -1.33
C LEU A 50 11.77 -13.57 -0.90
N ASN A 51 12.37 -12.63 -1.61
CA ASN A 51 13.70 -12.12 -1.30
C ASN A 51 13.59 -10.67 -0.85
N VAL A 52 14.41 -10.27 0.11
CA VAL A 52 14.46 -8.91 0.64
C VAL A 52 15.81 -8.30 0.32
N TRP A 53 15.80 -7.18 -0.41
CA TRP A 53 17.00 -6.41 -0.68
C TRP A 53 16.78 -4.97 -0.28
N LYS A 54 17.40 -4.54 0.82
CA LYS A 54 17.20 -3.20 1.39
C LYS A 54 15.71 -2.95 1.73
N GLU A 55 15.03 -2.07 0.99
CA GLU A 55 13.63 -1.70 1.20
C GLU A 55 12.74 -2.12 0.00
N GLU A 56 13.04 -3.30 -0.56
CA GLU A 56 12.16 -3.99 -1.51
C GLU A 56 11.97 -5.46 -1.14
N VAL A 57 10.77 -5.97 -1.42
CA VAL A 57 10.48 -7.40 -1.51
C VAL A 57 10.38 -7.73 -3.01
N TYR A 58 11.10 -8.74 -3.45
CA TYR A 58 11.02 -9.23 -4.82
C TYR A 58 10.98 -10.76 -4.89
N PHE A 59 10.38 -11.29 -5.95
CA PHE A 59 10.27 -12.72 -6.16
C PHE A 59 10.23 -13.08 -7.64
N GLU A 60 10.89 -14.18 -8.01
CA GLU A 60 10.88 -14.67 -9.39
C GLU A 60 9.48 -15.15 -9.79
N THR A 61 9.12 -14.90 -11.04
CA THR A 61 7.86 -15.33 -11.64
C THR A 61 8.14 -16.21 -12.87
N PRO A 62 7.22 -17.13 -13.24
CA PRO A 62 7.30 -17.84 -14.53
C PRO A 62 7.04 -16.94 -15.74
N LEU A 63 6.72 -15.66 -15.52
CA LEU A 63 6.39 -14.69 -16.54
C LEU A 63 7.64 -14.24 -17.27
N ALA A 64 7.56 -14.14 -18.59
CA ALA A 64 8.57 -13.49 -19.43
C ALA A 64 7.90 -12.33 -20.17
N LEU A 65 8.09 -11.10 -19.68
CA LEU A 65 7.67 -9.89 -20.39
C LEU A 65 8.75 -9.44 -21.37
N GLY A 66 8.33 -9.08 -22.59
CA GLY A 66 9.21 -8.62 -23.68
C GLY A 66 9.53 -7.12 -23.61
N GLU A 67 10.10 -6.59 -24.70
CA GLU A 67 10.58 -5.20 -24.82
C GLU A 67 9.47 -4.15 -25.08
N ASP A 68 8.20 -4.56 -25.08
CA ASP A 68 7.05 -3.66 -25.36
C ASP A 68 6.75 -2.69 -24.21
N PHE A 69 7.54 -2.72 -23.14
CA PHE A 69 7.40 -1.86 -21.97
C PHE A 69 8.46 -0.76 -21.98
N THR A 70 8.06 0.43 -21.53
CA THR A 70 9.03 1.52 -21.31
C THR A 70 9.85 1.22 -20.04
N PRO A 71 11.17 0.98 -20.16
CA PRO A 71 12.02 0.81 -19.00
C PRO A 71 12.12 2.12 -18.20
N VAL A 72 12.15 2.00 -16.88
CA VAL A 72 12.45 3.10 -15.96
C VAL A 72 13.53 2.68 -14.97
N THR A 73 14.32 3.64 -14.52
CA THR A 73 15.36 3.46 -13.48
C THR A 73 15.00 4.17 -12.17
N LEU A 74 13.97 5.03 -12.21
CA LEU A 74 13.43 5.73 -11.05
C LEU A 74 12.03 5.21 -10.78
N ILE A 75 11.75 4.90 -9.51
CA ILE A 75 10.48 4.32 -9.07
C ILE A 75 9.80 5.19 -8.02
N GLU A 76 8.49 5.04 -7.95
CA GLU A 76 7.68 5.44 -6.80
C GLU A 76 7.40 4.23 -5.88
N PRO A 77 7.59 4.37 -4.55
CA PRO A 77 7.21 3.34 -3.59
C PRO A 77 5.72 3.00 -3.67
N GLY A 78 5.39 1.73 -3.45
CA GLY A 78 4.01 1.22 -3.51
C GLY A 78 3.49 0.94 -4.90
N ARG A 79 4.31 1.13 -5.94
CA ARG A 79 4.05 0.59 -7.28
C ARG A 79 4.63 -0.82 -7.39
N LEU A 80 4.08 -1.61 -8.32
CA LEU A 80 4.59 -2.93 -8.68
C LEU A 80 5.41 -2.81 -9.96
N TYR A 81 6.62 -3.34 -9.92
CA TYR A 81 7.50 -3.37 -11.07
C TYR A 81 7.88 -4.80 -11.45
N TYR A 82 8.17 -5.01 -12.73
CA TYR A 82 8.78 -6.22 -13.24
C TYR A 82 10.25 -5.95 -13.55
N TRP A 83 11.14 -6.79 -13.02
CA TRP A 83 12.57 -6.74 -13.26
C TRP A 83 12.97 -7.83 -14.27
N PRO A 84 13.27 -7.46 -15.54
CA PRO A 84 13.46 -8.44 -16.61
C PRO A 84 14.60 -9.44 -16.40
N PRO A 85 15.80 -9.04 -15.93
CA PRO A 85 16.91 -9.98 -15.74
C PRO A 85 16.61 -11.15 -14.80
N GLY A 86 15.84 -10.90 -13.74
CA GLY A 86 15.43 -11.90 -12.76
C GLY A 86 14.01 -12.44 -12.95
N ARG A 87 13.30 -12.04 -14.02
CA ARG A 87 11.87 -12.31 -14.23
C ARG A 87 11.03 -12.03 -12.97
N GLY A 88 11.42 -10.99 -12.23
CA GLY A 88 10.97 -10.78 -10.86
C GLY A 88 9.88 -9.74 -10.75
N PHE A 89 8.91 -9.96 -9.87
CA PHE A 89 8.06 -8.88 -9.38
C PHE A 89 8.77 -8.20 -8.21
N CYS A 90 8.81 -6.87 -8.23
CA CYS A 90 9.48 -6.03 -7.23
C CYS A 90 8.48 -5.03 -6.64
N VAL A 91 8.43 -4.96 -5.30
CA VAL A 91 7.64 -3.97 -4.56
C VAL A 91 8.57 -3.20 -3.63
N PHE A 92 8.65 -1.89 -3.84
CA PHE A 92 9.46 -0.98 -3.05
C PHE A 92 8.60 -0.32 -1.96
N TYR A 93 9.05 -0.37 -0.72
CA TYR A 93 8.34 0.17 0.46
C TYR A 93 9.15 1.23 1.21
N GLY A 94 10.20 1.76 0.59
CA GLY A 94 11.08 2.77 1.17
C GLY A 94 11.81 3.59 0.11
N VAL A 95 13.01 4.09 0.42
CA VAL A 95 13.76 5.01 -0.44
C VAL A 95 14.58 4.29 -1.52
N SER A 96 14.69 2.96 -1.42
CA SER A 96 15.47 2.13 -2.35
C SER A 96 15.01 2.27 -3.79
N GLN A 97 15.96 2.14 -4.72
CA GLN A 97 15.76 2.18 -6.16
C GLN A 97 16.15 0.82 -6.76
N PRO A 98 15.58 0.43 -7.92
CA PRO A 98 15.88 -0.85 -8.54
C PRO A 98 17.36 -0.96 -8.90
N TYR A 99 17.86 -2.21 -8.96
CA TYR A 99 19.25 -2.47 -9.35
C TYR A 99 19.53 -2.06 -10.81
N SER A 100 18.57 -2.25 -11.70
CA SER A 100 18.62 -1.88 -13.12
C SER A 100 17.26 -1.40 -13.62
N GLU A 101 17.10 -1.24 -14.93
CA GLU A 101 15.81 -0.93 -15.54
C GLU A 101 14.72 -1.95 -15.16
N VAL A 102 13.52 -1.43 -14.90
CA VAL A 102 12.30 -2.17 -14.58
C VAL A 102 11.11 -1.65 -15.37
N TYR A 103 10.04 -2.44 -15.43
CA TYR A 103 8.76 -2.06 -16.04
C TYR A 103 7.70 -1.84 -14.98
N GLU A 104 7.06 -0.69 -14.93
CA GLU A 104 5.88 -0.50 -14.06
C GLU A 104 4.76 -1.43 -14.56
N ILE A 105 4.15 -2.23 -13.69
CA ILE A 105 3.12 -3.21 -14.11
C ILE A 105 1.91 -3.25 -13.17
N GLY A 106 1.85 -2.36 -12.19
CA GLY A 106 0.74 -2.33 -11.24
C GLY A 106 1.08 -1.54 -9.99
N GLU A 107 0.39 -1.88 -8.90
CA GLU A 107 0.59 -1.26 -7.60
C GLU A 107 0.26 -2.17 -6.42
N TYR A 108 0.89 -1.90 -5.28
CA TYR A 108 0.63 -2.58 -4.02
C TYR A 108 -0.65 -2.05 -3.39
N VAL A 109 -1.53 -2.95 -2.93
CA VAL A 109 -2.79 -2.59 -2.28
C VAL A 109 -2.61 -2.60 -0.77
N GLY A 110 -2.86 -1.45 -0.12
CA GLY A 110 -2.90 -1.37 1.35
C GLY A 110 -1.73 -0.66 2.01
N VAL A 111 -1.38 -1.07 3.23
CA VAL A 111 -0.25 -0.54 4.02
C VAL A 111 1.02 -1.32 3.67
N MET A 112 2.08 -0.64 3.19
CA MET A 112 3.33 -1.29 2.79
C MET A 112 4.27 -1.56 3.97
N PHE A 113 4.02 -0.93 5.11
CA PHE A 113 4.85 -1.06 6.31
C PHE A 113 5.07 -2.53 6.71
N ASP A 114 4.06 -3.37 6.53
CA ASP A 114 4.09 -4.80 6.84
C ASP A 114 5.13 -5.58 6.02
N LEU A 115 5.53 -5.09 4.83
CA LEU A 115 6.58 -5.70 4.02
C LEU A 115 7.95 -5.69 4.71
N ARG A 116 8.18 -4.77 5.68
CA ARG A 116 9.41 -4.71 6.47
C ARG A 116 9.60 -5.92 7.38
N GLY A 117 8.51 -6.62 7.71
CA GLY A 117 8.53 -7.81 8.56
C GLY A 117 8.78 -9.12 7.81
N ILE A 118 8.85 -9.09 6.47
CA ILE A 118 9.14 -10.29 5.67
C ILE A 118 10.63 -10.63 5.79
N GLU A 119 10.93 -11.89 6.09
CA GLU A 119 12.30 -12.40 6.11
C GLU A 119 12.77 -12.77 4.69
N ASP A 120 14.07 -12.62 4.43
CA ASP A 120 14.68 -13.05 3.17
C ASP A 120 14.67 -14.58 3.05
N GLY A 121 14.24 -15.11 1.90
CA GLY A 121 14.22 -16.54 1.62
C GLY A 121 12.93 -17.26 2.03
N VAL A 122 11.86 -16.53 2.35
CA VAL A 122 10.56 -17.11 2.73
C VAL A 122 9.85 -17.70 1.52
N GLU A 123 9.38 -18.95 1.62
CA GLU A 123 8.55 -19.56 0.58
C GLU A 123 7.17 -18.88 0.50
N ALA A 124 6.68 -18.72 -0.73
CA ALA A 124 5.37 -18.14 -0.98
C ALA A 124 4.63 -18.82 -2.13
N GLU A 125 3.30 -18.70 -2.10
CA GLU A 125 2.39 -19.05 -3.19
C GLU A 125 1.72 -17.80 -3.72
N VAL A 126 1.78 -17.63 -5.04
CA VAL A 126 1.16 -16.51 -5.75
C VAL A 126 -0.09 -17.02 -6.46
N SER A 127 -1.23 -16.39 -6.21
CA SER A 127 -2.54 -16.84 -6.70
C SER A 127 -3.51 -15.67 -6.95
N ASN A 128 -4.65 -15.93 -7.59
CA ASN A 128 -5.69 -14.92 -7.76
C ASN A 128 -6.30 -14.53 -6.42
N HIS A 129 -6.45 -13.23 -6.18
CA HIS A 129 -7.12 -12.71 -4.99
C HIS A 129 -8.57 -12.35 -5.27
N LYS A 130 -9.48 -12.74 -4.36
CA LYS A 130 -10.83 -12.21 -4.28
C LYS A 130 -11.07 -11.72 -2.86
N PRO A 131 -11.46 -10.44 -2.66
CA PRO A 131 -11.82 -9.95 -1.34
C PRO A 131 -12.86 -10.84 -0.67
N SER A 132 -12.70 -11.05 0.64
CA SER A 132 -13.59 -11.88 1.45
C SER A 132 -15.01 -11.32 1.41
N GLY A 133 -16.00 -12.21 1.23
CA GLY A 133 -17.41 -11.83 1.25
C GLY A 133 -17.86 -11.27 2.62
N GLU A 134 -17.16 -11.63 3.69
CA GLU A 134 -17.35 -11.08 5.05
C GLU A 134 -17.22 -9.56 5.09
N PHE A 135 -16.35 -8.99 4.26
CA PHE A 135 -16.07 -7.56 4.24
C PHE A 135 -16.69 -6.86 3.02
N ALA A 136 -17.64 -7.50 2.34
CA ALA A 136 -18.21 -6.99 1.08
C ALA A 136 -18.71 -5.54 1.19
N ASP A 137 -19.46 -5.22 2.26
CA ASP A 137 -20.02 -3.88 2.44
C ASP A 137 -18.93 -2.81 2.66
N ILE A 138 -17.85 -3.15 3.35
CA ILE A 138 -16.71 -2.24 3.57
C ILE A 138 -15.96 -2.04 2.25
N VAL A 139 -15.66 -3.14 1.55
CA VAL A 139 -14.95 -3.12 0.27
C VAL A 139 -15.72 -2.33 -0.79
N GLU A 140 -17.04 -2.50 -0.88
CA GLU A 140 -17.89 -1.75 -1.82
C GLU A 140 -17.83 -0.24 -1.53
N ARG A 141 -17.95 0.16 -0.27
CA ARG A 141 -17.87 1.58 0.14
C ARG A 141 -16.53 2.20 -0.19
N LEU A 142 -15.43 1.54 0.20
CA LEU A 142 -14.08 2.07 -0.04
C LEU A 142 -13.78 2.16 -1.54
N ARG A 143 -14.20 1.17 -2.35
CA ARG A 143 -14.12 1.26 -3.82
C ARG A 143 -14.96 2.39 -4.38
N GLY A 144 -16.15 2.64 -3.82
CA GLY A 144 -16.99 3.80 -4.16
C GLY A 144 -16.31 5.16 -3.90
N LEU A 145 -15.34 5.20 -2.99
CA LEU A 145 -14.48 6.36 -2.72
C LEU A 145 -13.20 6.41 -3.58
N GLY A 146 -13.03 5.45 -4.49
CA GLY A 146 -11.88 5.35 -5.39
C GLY A 146 -10.65 4.68 -4.78
N TYR A 147 -10.80 3.91 -3.70
CA TYR A 147 -9.69 3.12 -3.16
C TYR A 147 -9.57 1.77 -3.88
N LEU A 148 -8.33 1.35 -4.10
CA LEU A 148 -8.04 -0.07 -4.25
C LEU A 148 -8.26 -0.75 -2.91
N CYS A 149 -8.91 -1.92 -2.92
CA CYS A 149 -9.21 -2.66 -1.70
C CYS A 149 -9.02 -4.16 -1.91
N ALA A 150 -8.42 -4.78 -0.90
CA ALA A 150 -8.17 -6.20 -0.81
C ALA A 150 -8.40 -6.70 0.62
N THR A 151 -8.40 -8.02 0.80
CA THR A 151 -8.50 -8.64 2.13
C THR A 151 -7.39 -9.69 2.34
N PRO A 152 -6.11 -9.28 2.43
CA PRO A 152 -5.02 -10.19 2.75
C PRO A 152 -5.20 -10.85 4.11
N SER A 153 -4.38 -11.87 4.36
CA SER A 153 -4.32 -12.61 5.62
C SER A 153 -3.17 -12.10 6.48
N TYR A 154 -3.40 -11.89 7.77
CA TYR A 154 -2.41 -11.50 8.77
C TYR A 154 -2.53 -12.45 9.95
N GLY A 155 -1.51 -13.29 10.18
CA GLY A 155 -1.59 -14.28 11.27
C GLY A 155 -2.73 -15.29 11.11
N GLY A 156 -3.22 -15.50 9.88
CA GLY A 156 -4.35 -16.39 9.56
C GLY A 156 -5.72 -15.71 9.57
N GLU A 157 -5.82 -14.45 9.99
CA GLU A 157 -7.06 -13.67 9.97
C GLU A 157 -7.09 -12.73 8.77
N LYS A 158 -8.26 -12.54 8.16
CA LYS A 158 -8.39 -11.61 7.04
C LYS A 158 -8.66 -10.21 7.56
N MET A 159 -8.04 -9.22 6.94
CA MET A 159 -8.24 -7.80 7.27
C MET A 159 -8.49 -7.01 6.01
N VAL A 160 -9.36 -5.99 6.07
CA VAL A 160 -9.53 -5.06 4.96
C VAL A 160 -8.33 -4.13 4.89
N THR A 161 -7.68 -4.06 3.74
CA THR A 161 -6.65 -3.08 3.45
C THR A 161 -7.01 -2.28 2.22
N ALA A 162 -6.68 -0.99 2.22
CA ALA A 162 -7.02 -0.09 1.16
C ALA A 162 -5.92 0.92 0.87
N SER A 163 -5.80 1.33 -0.39
CA SER A 163 -4.88 2.40 -0.77
C SER A 163 -5.36 3.20 -1.97
N LYS A 164 -4.93 4.46 -2.03
CA LYS A 164 -5.26 5.43 -3.08
C LYS A 164 -4.15 6.46 -3.20
N THR A 165 -4.02 7.10 -4.37
CA THR A 165 -3.16 8.28 -4.55
C THR A 165 -4.03 9.54 -4.63
N VAL A 166 -3.70 10.55 -3.84
CA VAL A 166 -4.39 11.85 -3.78
C VAL A 166 -3.35 12.96 -3.76
N ASP A 167 -3.45 13.94 -4.67
CA ASP A 167 -2.47 15.04 -4.81
C ASP A 167 -1.00 14.57 -4.93
N GLY A 168 -0.77 13.41 -5.54
CA GLY A 168 0.58 12.80 -5.64
C GLY A 168 1.05 12.08 -4.37
N PHE A 169 0.25 12.07 -3.30
CA PHE A 169 0.53 11.34 -2.07
C PHE A 169 -0.20 10.01 -2.05
N ARG A 170 0.52 8.94 -1.73
CA ARG A 170 -0.08 7.64 -1.45
C ARG A 170 -0.66 7.64 -0.04
N ILE A 171 -1.87 7.11 0.09
CA ILE A 171 -2.54 6.88 1.36
C ILE A 171 -2.87 5.40 1.39
N GLY A 172 -2.34 4.69 2.37
CA GLY A 172 -2.70 3.31 2.69
C GLY A 172 -3.30 3.25 4.09
N PHE A 173 -4.28 2.39 4.31
CA PHE A 173 -4.79 2.09 5.65
C PHE A 173 -5.39 0.69 5.74
N ASN A 174 -5.44 0.18 6.97
CA ASN A 174 -6.16 -1.03 7.35
C ASN A 174 -7.47 -0.66 8.06
N VAL A 175 -8.48 -1.52 7.93
CA VAL A 175 -9.73 -1.42 8.71
C VAL A 175 -9.88 -2.68 9.55
N TYR A 176 -9.72 -2.52 10.86
CA TYR A 176 -9.97 -3.55 11.87
C TYR A 176 -11.46 -3.54 12.23
N VAL A 177 -12.11 -4.69 12.10
CA VAL A 177 -13.53 -4.86 12.35
C VAL A 177 -13.71 -5.46 13.74
N GLU A 178 -14.31 -4.70 14.64
CA GLU A 178 -14.51 -5.05 16.03
C GLU A 178 -16.01 -5.14 16.34
N GLU A 179 -16.38 -5.85 17.41
CA GLU A 179 -17.79 -5.92 17.86
C GLU A 179 -18.38 -4.53 18.20
N TYR A 180 -17.52 -3.58 18.54
CA TYR A 180 -17.89 -2.24 18.97
C TYR A 180 -17.69 -1.14 17.91
N GLY A 181 -17.13 -1.47 16.73
CA GLY A 181 -16.94 -0.52 15.64
C GLY A 181 -15.85 -0.91 14.66
N TYR A 182 -15.39 0.09 13.90
CA TYR A 182 -14.36 -0.05 12.88
C TYR A 182 -13.20 0.88 13.23
N HIS A 183 -12.02 0.30 13.39
CA HIS A 183 -10.80 1.07 13.59
C HIS A 183 -10.06 1.20 12.27
N VAL A 184 -9.76 2.43 11.86
CA VAL A 184 -9.01 2.71 10.64
C VAL A 184 -7.63 3.19 11.04
N GLU A 185 -6.59 2.49 10.61
CA GLU A 185 -5.19 2.82 10.90
C GLU A 185 -4.42 3.03 9.60
N CYS A 186 -3.80 4.20 9.44
CA CYS A 186 -3.04 4.52 8.25
C CYS A 186 -1.65 3.89 8.23
N GLU A 187 -1.05 3.92 7.04
CA GLU A 187 0.37 3.71 6.84
C GLU A 187 1.19 4.62 7.78
N PRO A 188 2.07 4.04 8.62
CA PRO A 188 2.87 4.79 9.56
C PRO A 188 3.80 5.80 8.88
N LEU A 189 3.99 6.94 9.54
CA LEU A 189 4.72 8.09 9.02
C LEU A 189 6.20 8.05 9.40
N TYR A 190 6.50 7.78 10.67
CA TYR A 190 7.85 7.73 11.22
C TYR A 190 7.89 7.04 12.58
N GLU A 191 9.05 6.48 12.94
CA GLU A 191 9.26 5.85 14.24
C GLU A 191 9.13 6.87 15.37
N PHE A 192 8.33 6.56 16.40
CA PHE A 192 8.19 7.46 17.53
C PHE A 192 9.47 7.50 18.38
N SER A 193 9.84 8.70 18.82
CA SER A 193 10.95 8.87 19.75
C SER A 193 10.64 9.90 20.81
N ASN A 194 10.81 9.49 22.08
CA ASN A 194 10.70 10.34 23.27
C ASN A 194 11.91 11.26 23.49
N ARG A 195 12.83 11.34 22.53
CA ARG A 195 14.03 12.19 22.63
C ARG A 195 13.68 13.63 22.29
N PHE A 196 14.44 14.57 22.87
CA PHE A 196 14.50 15.90 22.30
C PHE A 196 15.43 15.85 21.06
N PRO A 197 15.08 16.44 19.89
CA PRO A 197 13.95 17.35 19.61
C PRO A 197 12.70 16.69 19.00
N THR A 198 12.65 15.36 18.84
CA THR A 198 11.55 14.65 18.16
C THR A 198 10.22 14.74 18.91
N LEU A 199 10.24 14.65 20.25
CA LEU A 199 9.02 14.71 21.05
C LEU A 199 8.25 16.04 20.87
N PRO A 200 8.87 17.23 20.98
CA PRO A 200 8.21 18.49 20.65
C PRO A 200 7.60 18.54 19.25
N ALA A 201 8.28 18.00 18.24
CA ALA A 201 7.78 17.96 16.86
C ALA A 201 6.51 17.10 16.76
N THR A 202 6.53 15.88 17.31
CA THR A 202 5.35 14.99 17.37
C THR A 202 4.20 15.63 18.15
N LEU A 203 4.46 16.33 19.25
CA LEU A 203 3.40 17.03 20.01
C LEU A 203 2.79 18.21 19.24
N ARG A 204 3.58 18.94 18.45
CA ARG A 204 3.08 19.98 17.54
C ARG A 204 2.21 19.36 16.44
N LEU A 205 2.66 18.26 15.85
CA LEU A 205 1.88 17.53 14.85
C LEU A 205 0.56 17.02 15.44
N LYS A 206 0.58 16.44 16.66
CA LYS A 206 -0.62 16.01 17.37
C LYS A 206 -1.62 17.14 17.55
N LYS A 207 -1.13 18.31 17.98
CA LYS A 207 -1.96 19.52 18.13
C LYS A 207 -2.56 19.96 16.79
N ALA A 208 -1.78 19.94 15.71
CA ALA A 208 -2.27 20.29 14.37
C ALA A 208 -3.37 19.34 13.89
N VAL A 209 -3.19 18.01 14.06
CA VAL A 209 -4.20 16.99 13.75
C VAL A 209 -5.50 17.25 14.51
N THR A 210 -5.44 17.47 15.83
CA THR A 210 -6.63 17.78 16.65
C THR A 210 -7.30 19.10 16.28
N GLN A 211 -6.59 20.04 15.64
CA GLN A 211 -7.19 21.27 15.11
C GLN A 211 -7.88 21.07 13.75
N MET A 212 -7.47 20.05 12.98
CA MET A 212 -8.05 19.72 11.67
C MET A 212 -9.28 18.81 11.78
N SER A 213 -9.34 17.95 12.79
CA SER A 213 -10.42 16.96 12.93
C SER A 213 -10.66 16.57 14.39
N ASP A 214 -11.92 16.28 14.72
CA ASP A 214 -12.37 15.67 15.96
C ASP A 214 -12.46 14.13 15.89
N THR A 215 -12.37 13.55 14.69
CA THR A 215 -12.45 12.10 14.45
C THR A 215 -11.12 11.45 14.12
N VAL A 216 -10.17 12.19 13.56
CA VAL A 216 -8.82 11.71 13.21
C VAL A 216 -7.84 12.04 14.34
N ARG A 217 -6.97 11.08 14.68
CA ARG A 217 -6.03 11.16 15.79
C ARG A 217 -4.62 10.89 15.30
N LEU A 218 -3.65 11.59 15.89
CA LEU A 218 -2.25 11.16 15.83
C LEU A 218 -2.05 10.10 16.92
N ASP A 219 -1.65 8.91 16.50
CA ASP A 219 -1.57 7.71 17.32
C ASP A 219 -0.22 7.00 17.13
N LEU A 220 -0.05 5.87 17.82
CA LEU A 220 1.00 4.89 17.53
C LEU A 220 0.35 3.60 17.02
N ASN A 221 0.94 2.96 16.02
CA ASN A 221 0.62 1.57 15.72
C ASN A 221 1.25 0.63 16.76
N GLU A 222 0.99 -0.68 16.63
CA GLU A 222 1.49 -1.70 17.57
C GLU A 222 3.03 -1.76 17.66
N ASP A 223 3.74 -1.36 16.60
CA ASP A 223 5.21 -1.30 16.56
C ASP A 223 5.78 0.04 17.09
N GLY A 224 4.93 0.94 17.60
CA GLY A 224 5.35 2.22 18.13
C GLY A 224 5.70 3.27 17.08
N TRP A 225 5.20 3.14 15.85
CA TRP A 225 5.34 4.16 14.81
C TRP A 225 4.19 5.15 14.82
N VAL A 226 4.50 6.42 14.61
CA VAL A 226 3.51 7.49 14.53
C VAL A 226 2.64 7.29 13.29
N THR A 227 1.33 7.20 13.49
CA THR A 227 0.34 7.03 12.42
C THR A 227 -0.88 7.92 12.66
N LEU A 228 -1.80 7.97 11.68
CA LEU A 228 -3.12 8.54 11.84
C LEU A 228 -4.16 7.44 11.97
N THR A 229 -4.99 7.55 13.00
CA THR A 229 -6.09 6.62 13.24
C THR A 229 -7.43 7.33 13.29
N ALA A 230 -8.49 6.58 13.00
CA ALA A 230 -9.86 6.99 13.25
C ALA A 230 -10.68 5.81 13.80
N PHE A 231 -11.78 6.12 14.49
CA PHE A 231 -12.70 5.11 15.00
C PHE A 231 -14.12 5.45 14.58
N VAL A 232 -14.83 4.45 14.05
CA VAL A 232 -16.19 4.59 13.54
C VAL A 232 -17.10 3.60 14.24
N LYS A 233 -18.15 4.09 14.91
CA LYS A 233 -19.08 3.21 15.65
C LYS A 233 -19.95 2.34 14.74
N GLY A 234 -20.26 2.81 13.53
CA GLY A 234 -21.13 2.09 12.61
C GLY A 234 -20.80 2.39 11.15
N LEU A 235 -21.03 1.40 10.28
CA LEU A 235 -20.59 1.44 8.88
C LEU A 235 -21.11 2.64 8.08
N ARG A 236 -22.26 3.21 8.48
CA ARG A 236 -22.88 4.37 7.83
C ARG A 236 -21.99 5.62 7.84
N ASP A 237 -21.11 5.75 8.83
CA ASP A 237 -20.22 6.90 9.01
C ASP A 237 -18.80 6.64 8.50
N LEU A 238 -18.54 5.46 7.92
CA LEU A 238 -17.22 5.09 7.42
C LEU A 238 -16.78 6.04 6.30
N ASP A 239 -17.65 6.28 5.32
CA ASP A 239 -17.31 7.07 4.14
C ASP A 239 -16.89 8.50 4.51
N LYS A 240 -17.64 9.14 5.42
CA LYS A 240 -17.34 10.49 5.93
C LYS A 240 -16.03 10.50 6.70
N THR A 241 -15.79 9.49 7.53
CA THR A 241 -14.56 9.37 8.33
C THR A 241 -13.35 9.17 7.43
N VAL A 242 -13.44 8.29 6.43
CA VAL A 242 -12.36 8.02 5.46
C VAL A 242 -12.04 9.27 4.64
N ASN A 243 -13.04 10.02 4.17
CA ASN A 243 -12.78 11.29 3.46
C ASN A 243 -12.10 12.34 4.37
N THR A 244 -12.49 12.41 5.65
CA THR A 244 -11.81 13.29 6.63
C THR A 244 -10.36 12.84 6.86
N LEU A 245 -10.14 11.53 7.02
CA LEU A 245 -8.83 10.92 7.19
C LEU A 245 -7.92 11.18 5.98
N GLU A 246 -8.45 11.01 4.76
CA GLU A 246 -7.78 11.31 3.50
C GLU A 246 -7.24 12.75 3.50
N HIS A 247 -8.10 13.73 3.79
CA HIS A 247 -7.72 15.13 3.84
C HIS A 247 -6.64 15.41 4.89
N VAL A 248 -6.84 14.93 6.12
CA VAL A 248 -5.89 15.15 7.23
C VAL A 248 -4.54 14.51 6.94
N TYR A 249 -4.52 13.29 6.38
CA TYR A 249 -3.29 12.57 6.05
C TYR A 249 -2.45 13.33 5.03
N VAL A 250 -3.08 13.82 3.96
CA VAL A 250 -2.41 14.63 2.93
C VAL A 250 -1.82 15.92 3.52
N GLU A 251 -2.58 16.63 4.36
CA GLU A 251 -2.09 17.87 5.00
C GLU A 251 -0.93 17.60 6.00
N VAL A 252 -0.96 16.46 6.70
CA VAL A 252 0.15 16.01 7.54
C VAL A 252 1.41 15.74 6.72
N LEU A 253 1.30 15.01 5.60
CA LEU A 253 2.43 14.76 4.71
C LEU A 253 3.02 16.05 4.12
N LYS A 254 2.15 16.97 3.66
CA LYS A 254 2.58 18.30 3.20
C LYS A 254 3.34 19.07 4.30
N THR A 255 2.86 19.00 5.54
CA THR A 255 3.49 19.66 6.69
C THR A 255 4.86 19.07 7.01
N LEU A 256 4.97 17.73 6.99
CA LEU A 256 6.22 17.01 7.21
C LEU A 256 7.27 17.37 6.13
N LEU A 257 6.88 17.33 4.85
CA LEU A 257 7.78 17.63 3.74
C LEU A 257 8.21 19.10 3.67
N ALA A 258 7.35 20.02 4.10
CA ALA A 258 7.70 21.45 4.17
C ALA A 258 8.66 21.79 5.31
N GLY A 259 9.01 20.84 6.19
CA GLY A 259 9.87 21.07 7.35
C GLY A 259 9.26 22.04 8.37
N LYS A 260 7.92 22.14 8.43
CA LYS A 260 7.20 23.12 9.26
C LYS A 260 6.91 22.63 10.69
N ILE A 261 7.65 21.62 11.18
CA ILE A 261 7.41 20.94 12.47
C ILE A 261 8.58 21.15 13.44
#